data_AF-A0AAP6JJK2-F1
#
_entry.id   AF-A0AAP6JJK2-F1
#
_cell.length_a   1.000
_cell.length_b   1.000
_cell.length_c   1.000
_cell.angle_alpha   90.00
_cell.angle_beta   90.00
_cell.angle_gamma   90.00
#
_symmetry.space_group_name_H-M   'P 1'
#
loop_
_entity.id
_entity.type
_entity.pdbx_description
1 polymer ?
#
loop_
_entity_poly.entity_id
_entity_poly.type
_entity_poly.pdbx_seq_one_letter_code
_entity_poly.pdbx_strand_id
1 'polypeptide(L)'
;GQHLLAIAASIEEVLDQAPILSTTLIERAIDLGAWRMAEELLRRARARSFYNQRIIEMEALLHSRQGNPEKAIQLLRPKKYSGRSHQHEAKGILAGAYKRVWQQSGDAGQLKKAAELYAEAWKRSEQTDTYCGINSAACSLWMGDADNATRIAAQVEKTLARQSSHWQKSNGDVGTWHFYDLATMAEALLIQQKPEHADWERDTLLAAKTQGAPLAVFQGQMQRHRETLGMD
;
A
#
# COMPACT_ATOMS: atom_id res chain seq x y z
N GLY A 1 29.04 -20.46 -11.88
CA GLY A 1 29.80 -19.68 -10.89
C GLY A 1 30.09 -18.28 -11.40
N GLN A 2 31.08 -18.11 -12.28
CA GLN A 2 31.52 -16.80 -12.79
C GLN A 2 30.47 -16.05 -13.61
N HIS A 3 29.65 -16.73 -14.43
CA HIS A 3 28.57 -16.08 -15.18
C HIS A 3 27.45 -15.49 -14.27
N LEU A 4 27.13 -16.16 -13.16
CA LEU A 4 26.15 -15.65 -12.19
C LEU A 4 26.69 -14.43 -11.43
N LEU A 5 27.99 -14.41 -11.12
CA LEU A 5 28.65 -13.27 -10.48
C LEU A 5 28.75 -12.07 -11.44
N ALA A 6 29.02 -12.30 -12.73
CA ALA A 6 29.05 -11.24 -13.75
C ALA A 6 27.66 -10.64 -14.01
N ILE A 7 26.61 -11.48 -14.04
CA ILE A 7 25.22 -11.01 -14.14
C ILE A 7 24.82 -10.22 -12.89
N ALA A 8 25.20 -10.68 -11.69
CA ALA A 8 24.95 -9.95 -10.45
C ALA A 8 25.65 -8.57 -10.45
N ALA A 9 26.91 -8.50 -10.88
CA ALA A 9 27.65 -7.24 -10.99
C ALA A 9 27.05 -6.28 -12.03
N SER A 10 26.56 -6.80 -13.17
CA SER A 10 25.89 -6.01 -14.20
C SER A 10 24.50 -5.52 -13.77
N ILE A 11 23.75 -6.33 -13.00
CA ILE A 11 22.51 -5.88 -12.35
C ILE A 11 22.81 -4.79 -11.34
N GLU A 12 23.87 -4.93 -10.53
CA GLU A 12 24.29 -3.90 -9.58
C GLU A 12 24.61 -2.58 -10.30
N GLU A 13 25.33 -2.61 -11.42
CA GLU A 13 25.65 -1.41 -12.21
C GLU A 13 24.42 -0.75 -12.86
N VAL A 14 23.42 -1.54 -13.29
CA VAL A 14 22.13 -1.02 -13.80
C VAL A 14 21.29 -0.39 -12.70
N LEU A 15 21.28 -0.98 -11.50
CA LEU A 15 20.58 -0.41 -10.33
C LEU A 15 21.21 0.92 -9.89
N ASP A 16 22.51 1.09 -10.13
CA ASP A 16 23.25 2.32 -9.86
C ASP A 16 22.84 3.47 -10.78
N GLN A 17 22.47 3.17 -12.02
CA GLN A 17 22.12 4.17 -13.04
C GLN A 17 20.61 4.45 -13.12
N ALA A 18 19.78 3.63 -12.47
CA ALA A 18 18.33 3.71 -12.53
C ALA A 18 17.68 3.82 -11.13
N PRO A 19 17.58 5.03 -10.56
CA PRO A 19 16.97 5.25 -9.24
C PRO A 19 15.56 4.67 -9.08
N ILE A 20 14.76 4.66 -10.15
CA ILE A 20 13.42 4.08 -10.17
C ILE A 20 13.48 2.57 -9.92
N LEU A 21 14.35 1.84 -10.63
CA LEU A 21 14.51 0.40 -10.47
C LEU A 21 15.00 0.05 -9.05
N SER A 22 15.92 0.84 -8.51
CA SER A 22 16.36 0.70 -7.11
C SER A 22 15.19 0.82 -6.13
N THR A 23 14.31 1.80 -6.30
CA THR A 23 13.16 2.00 -5.40
C THR A 23 12.10 0.92 -5.53
N THR A 24 11.85 0.43 -6.75
CA THR A 24 10.95 -0.70 -6.98
C THR A 24 11.49 -1.99 -6.34
N LEU A 25 12.80 -2.25 -6.42
CA LEU A 25 13.39 -3.42 -5.75
C LEU A 25 13.33 -3.32 -4.23
N ILE A 26 13.54 -2.12 -3.67
CA ILE A 26 13.42 -1.90 -2.23
C ILE A 26 11.98 -2.16 -1.77
N GLU A 27 11.00 -1.56 -2.44
CA GLU A 27 9.59 -1.77 -2.16
C GLU A 27 9.22 -3.25 -2.24
N ARG A 28 9.71 -3.92 -3.29
CA ARG A 28 9.49 -5.35 -3.46
C ARG A 28 10.11 -6.19 -2.34
N ALA A 29 11.33 -5.86 -1.91
CA ALA A 29 11.97 -6.53 -0.79
C ALA A 29 11.20 -6.33 0.51
N ILE A 30 10.63 -5.14 0.73
CA ILE A 30 9.76 -4.83 1.87
C ILE A 30 8.47 -5.66 1.82
N ASP A 31 7.80 -5.73 0.67
CA ASP A 31 6.55 -6.49 0.50
C ASP A 31 6.74 -7.99 0.76
N LEU A 32 7.91 -8.53 0.39
CA LEU A 32 8.29 -9.91 0.63
C LEU A 32 8.76 -10.19 2.06
N GLY A 33 8.89 -9.18 2.91
CA GLY A 33 9.46 -9.33 4.25
C GLY A 33 10.97 -9.62 4.27
N ALA A 34 11.67 -9.37 3.16
CA ALA A 34 13.10 -9.60 3.03
C ALA A 34 13.90 -8.43 3.66
N TRP A 35 13.72 -8.21 4.96
CA TRP A 35 14.20 -7.03 5.70
C TRP A 35 15.67 -6.72 5.49
N ARG A 36 16.54 -7.73 5.65
CA ARG A 36 17.99 -7.58 5.48
C ARG A 36 18.36 -7.12 4.06
N MET A 37 17.63 -7.60 3.05
CA MET A 37 17.84 -7.19 1.66
C MET A 37 17.36 -5.76 1.43
N ALA A 38 16.18 -5.40 1.95
CA ALA A 38 15.65 -4.04 1.87
C ALA A 38 16.59 -3.01 2.55
N GLU A 39 17.12 -3.34 3.73
CA GLU A 39 18.08 -2.51 4.45
C GLU A 39 19.38 -2.30 3.66
N GLU A 40 19.92 -3.38 3.09
CA GLU A 40 21.14 -3.30 2.28
C GLU A 40 20.93 -2.47 1.01
N LEU A 41 19.82 -2.66 0.30
CA LEU A 41 19.45 -1.87 -0.87
C LEU A 41 19.28 -0.39 -0.50
N LEU A 42 18.60 -0.09 0.62
CA LEU A 42 18.45 1.28 1.13
C LEU A 42 19.79 1.92 1.50
N ARG A 43 20.69 1.16 2.13
CA ARG A 43 22.03 1.65 2.51
C ARG A 43 22.83 2.03 1.27
N ARG A 44 22.81 1.18 0.23
CA ARG A 44 23.46 1.45 -1.06
C ARG A 44 22.85 2.64 -1.79
N ALA A 45 21.52 2.72 -1.84
CA ALA A 45 20.83 3.83 -2.49
C ALA A 45 21.11 5.18 -1.81
N ARG A 46 21.17 5.20 -0.46
CA ARG A 46 21.56 6.39 0.33
C ARG A 46 22.99 6.86 0.05
N ALA A 47 23.93 5.92 -0.06
CA ALA A 47 25.33 6.25 -0.32
C ALA A 47 25.54 6.97 -1.67
N ARG A 48 24.61 6.79 -2.62
CA ARG A 48 24.72 7.32 -3.99
C ARG A 48 23.82 8.51 -4.28
N SER A 49 22.75 8.69 -3.50
CA SER A 49 21.76 9.74 -3.75
C SER A 49 21.58 10.60 -2.50
N PHE A 50 22.38 11.67 -2.40
CA PHE A 50 22.22 12.66 -1.34
C PHE A 50 20.82 13.31 -1.47
N TYR A 51 19.97 13.11 -0.45
CA TYR A 51 18.65 13.73 -0.30
C TYR A 51 17.56 13.37 -1.33
N ASN A 52 17.50 12.12 -1.81
CA ASN A 52 16.33 11.67 -2.56
C ASN A 52 15.13 11.39 -1.65
N GLN A 53 14.06 12.16 -1.84
CA GLN A 53 12.80 12.03 -1.11
C GLN A 53 12.23 10.60 -1.18
N ARG A 54 12.35 9.93 -2.33
CA ARG A 54 11.86 8.56 -2.52
C ARG A 54 12.59 7.54 -1.64
N ILE A 55 13.89 7.73 -1.40
CA ILE A 55 14.66 6.85 -0.51
C ILE A 55 14.21 7.00 0.94
N ILE A 56 13.82 8.20 1.35
CA ILE A 56 13.28 8.47 2.69
C ILE A 56 11.88 7.86 2.84
N GLU A 57 11.05 7.90 1.79
CA GLU A 57 9.77 7.20 1.76
C GLU A 57 9.93 5.70 1.91
N MET A 58 10.90 5.10 1.21
CA MET A 58 11.20 3.68 1.33
C MET A 58 11.74 3.31 2.71
N GLU A 59 12.58 4.15 3.31
CA GLU A 59 13.05 3.96 4.70
C GLU A 59 11.90 4.05 5.70
N ALA A 60 10.99 5.02 5.53
CA ALA A 60 9.81 5.14 6.36
C ALA A 60 8.87 3.94 6.19
N LEU A 61 8.66 3.47 4.96
CA LEU A 61 7.86 2.29 4.67
C LEU A 61 8.45 1.05 5.34
N LEU A 62 9.77 0.82 5.22
CA LEU A 62 10.47 -0.28 5.87
C LEU A 62 10.23 -0.26 7.39
N HIS A 63 10.51 0.85 8.06
CA HIS A 63 10.30 0.97 9.50
C HIS A 63 8.86 0.69 9.91
N SER A 64 7.90 1.22 9.16
CA SER A 64 6.49 1.00 9.44
C SER A 64 6.07 -0.46 9.28
N ARG A 65 6.62 -1.16 8.29
CA ARG A 65 6.36 -2.60 8.05
C ARG A 65 7.07 -3.50 9.05
N GLN A 66 8.21 -3.09 9.60
CA GLN A 66 8.93 -3.76 10.69
C GLN A 66 8.29 -3.53 12.08
N GLY A 67 7.15 -2.83 12.16
CA GLY A 67 6.46 -2.59 13.43
C GLY A 67 6.93 -1.34 14.19
N ASN A 68 7.68 -0.44 13.55
CA ASN A 68 8.13 0.85 14.12
C ASN A 68 7.46 2.05 13.41
N PRO A 69 6.12 2.17 13.40
CA PRO A 69 5.42 3.20 12.64
C PRO A 69 5.69 4.64 13.12
N GLU A 70 6.04 4.86 14.38
CA GLU A 70 6.44 6.16 14.93
C GLU A 70 7.69 6.69 14.24
N LYS A 71 8.64 5.81 13.90
CA LYS A 71 9.85 6.18 13.17
C LYS A 71 9.51 6.65 11.76
N ALA A 72 8.57 5.97 11.10
CA ALA A 72 8.07 6.38 9.79
C ALA A 72 7.41 7.77 9.85
N ILE A 73 6.61 8.04 10.88
CA ILE A 73 6.02 9.37 11.12
C ILE A 73 7.12 10.41 11.33
N GLN A 74 8.15 10.11 12.14
CA GLN A 74 9.27 11.02 12.37
C GLN A 74 10.01 11.38 11.08
N LEU A 75 10.18 10.42 10.16
CA LEU A 75 10.87 10.64 8.88
C LEU A 75 10.05 11.49 7.90
N LEU A 76 8.72 11.30 7.89
CA LEU A 76 7.83 11.91 6.90
C LEU A 76 7.12 13.20 7.36
N ARG A 77 6.92 13.39 8.67
CA ARG A 77 6.23 14.57 9.22
C ARG A 77 6.97 15.91 9.05
N PRO A 78 8.30 16.01 9.22
CA PRO A 78 9.01 17.30 9.18
C PRO A 78 9.03 17.96 7.79
N LYS A 79 8.68 17.23 6.73
CA LYS A 79 8.82 17.73 5.37
C LYS A 79 7.56 18.47 4.94
N LYS A 80 7.65 19.80 4.82
CA LYS A 80 6.71 20.57 4.00
C LYS A 80 6.88 20.08 2.56
N TYR A 81 5.93 19.27 2.10
CA TYR A 81 5.88 18.75 0.74
C TYR A 81 5.69 19.91 -0.26
N SER A 82 6.78 20.57 -0.65
CA SER A 82 6.78 21.73 -1.55
C SER A 82 7.23 21.32 -2.96
N GLY A 83 6.41 20.51 -3.63
CA GLY A 83 6.62 20.13 -5.04
C GLY A 83 5.47 19.27 -5.56
N ARG A 84 4.85 19.61 -6.70
CA ARG A 84 3.51 19.14 -7.10
C ARG A 84 3.39 17.64 -7.44
N SER A 85 4.48 16.92 -7.75
CA SER A 85 4.40 15.56 -8.32
C SER A 85 4.73 14.42 -7.36
N HIS A 86 5.45 14.66 -6.26
CA HIS A 86 5.93 13.60 -5.34
C HIS A 86 5.13 13.52 -4.01
N GLN A 87 3.98 14.19 -3.91
CA GLN A 87 3.26 14.32 -2.63
C GLN A 87 2.29 13.18 -2.32
N HIS A 88 1.85 12.43 -3.34
CA HIS A 88 0.76 11.46 -3.16
C HIS A 88 1.24 10.24 -2.38
N GLU A 89 2.39 9.69 -2.78
CA GLU A 89 2.89 8.44 -2.21
C GLU A 89 3.39 8.59 -0.77
N ALA A 90 4.13 9.67 -0.48
CA ALA A 90 4.56 10.00 0.88
C ALA A 90 3.38 10.15 1.85
N LYS A 91 2.26 10.74 1.40
CA LYS A 91 1.05 10.88 2.20
C LYS A 91 0.41 9.52 2.47
N GLY A 92 0.34 8.64 1.47
CA GLY A 92 -0.16 7.28 1.64
C GLY A 92 0.65 6.47 2.66
N ILE A 93 1.98 6.60 2.65
CA ILE A 93 2.87 5.94 3.62
C ILE A 93 2.70 6.54 5.01
N LEU A 94 2.65 7.87 5.13
CA LEU A 94 2.45 8.57 6.40
C LEU A 94 1.09 8.24 7.02
N ALA A 95 0.03 8.21 6.22
CA ALA A 95 -1.31 7.80 6.65
C ALA A 95 -1.31 6.35 7.14
N GLY A 96 -0.67 5.44 6.41
CA GLY A 96 -0.50 4.06 6.81
C GLY A 96 0.29 3.90 8.11
N ALA A 97 1.29 4.74 8.36
CA ALA A 97 2.02 4.75 9.63
C ALA A 97 1.12 5.17 10.79
N TYR A 98 0.36 6.26 10.67
CA TYR A 98 -0.63 6.65 11.68
C TYR A 98 -1.68 5.57 11.94
N LYS A 99 -2.16 4.91 10.87
CA LYS A 99 -3.10 3.78 10.96
C LYS A 99 -2.51 2.63 11.79
N ARG A 100 -1.24 2.29 11.58
CA ARG A 100 -0.55 1.25 12.37
C ARG A 100 -0.35 1.64 13.83
N VAL A 101 0.01 2.90 14.13
CA VAL A 101 0.06 3.38 15.53
C VAL A 101 -1.29 3.23 16.20
N TRP A 102 -2.38 3.58 15.53
CA TRP A 102 -3.73 3.35 16.06
C TRP A 102 -4.00 1.85 16.28
N GLN A 103 -3.66 0.98 15.34
CA GLN A 103 -3.84 -0.47 15.50
C GLN A 103 -3.08 -1.02 16.71
N GLN A 104 -1.91 -0.45 17.05
CA GLN A 104 -1.10 -0.85 18.20
C GLN A 104 -1.59 -0.26 19.53
N SER A 105 -2.07 0.98 19.53
CA SER A 105 -2.35 1.75 20.76
C SER A 105 -3.83 1.95 21.09
N GLY A 106 -4.72 1.82 20.09
CA GLY A 106 -6.13 2.20 20.20
C GLY A 106 -6.38 3.71 20.18
N ASP A 107 -5.36 4.56 20.04
CA ASP A 107 -5.52 6.02 20.06
C ASP A 107 -6.30 6.52 18.83
N ALA A 108 -7.57 6.88 19.06
CA ALA A 108 -8.48 7.41 18.02
C ALA A 108 -7.92 8.66 17.33
N GLY A 109 -7.06 9.43 18.00
CA GLY A 109 -6.37 10.58 17.41
C GLY A 109 -5.44 10.20 16.25
N GLN A 110 -4.84 9.01 16.28
CA GLN A 110 -4.00 8.54 15.16
C GLN A 110 -4.84 8.03 14.00
N LEU A 111 -5.97 7.35 14.27
CA LEU A 111 -6.92 6.95 13.23
C LEU A 111 -7.48 8.17 12.49
N LYS A 112 -7.85 9.22 13.23
CA LYS A 112 -8.33 10.48 12.63
C LYS A 112 -7.29 11.09 11.69
N LYS A 113 -6.01 11.16 12.10
CA LYS A 113 -4.92 11.66 11.23
C LYS A 113 -4.73 10.80 9.98
N ALA A 114 -4.81 9.47 10.12
CA ALA A 114 -4.74 8.57 8.97
C ALA A 114 -5.90 8.85 7.99
N ALA A 115 -7.13 8.99 8.51
CA ALA A 115 -8.31 9.28 7.71
C ALA A 115 -8.18 10.61 6.95
N GLU A 116 -7.75 11.68 7.63
CA GLU A 116 -7.53 13.00 7.02
C GLU A 116 -6.51 12.94 5.87
N LEU A 117 -5.38 12.24 6.07
CA LEU A 117 -4.33 12.11 5.07
C LEU A 117 -4.76 11.28 3.86
N TYR A 118 -5.42 10.14 4.08
CA TYR A 118 -5.94 9.31 2.99
C TYR A 118 -7.03 10.04 2.19
N ALA A 119 -7.96 10.71 2.88
CA ALA A 119 -9.01 11.49 2.24
C ALA A 119 -8.44 12.67 1.42
N GLU A 120 -7.42 13.36 1.95
CA GLU A 120 -6.74 14.42 1.23
C GLU A 120 -6.01 13.90 -0.01
N ALA A 121 -5.27 12.79 0.11
CA ALA A 121 -4.56 12.17 -1.02
C ALA A 121 -5.54 11.69 -2.10
N TRP A 122 -6.64 11.05 -1.69
CA TRP A 122 -7.71 10.62 -2.59
C TRP A 122 -8.32 11.80 -3.36
N LYS A 123 -8.68 12.87 -2.65
CA LYS A 123 -9.25 14.08 -3.27
C LYS A 123 -8.26 14.75 -4.24
N ARG A 124 -7.00 14.89 -3.84
CA ARG A 124 -5.96 15.51 -4.67
C ARG A 124 -5.63 14.70 -5.92
N SER A 125 -5.79 13.38 -5.88
CA SER A 125 -5.61 12.51 -7.04
C SER A 125 -6.78 12.57 -8.04
N GLU A 126 -7.75 13.47 -7.82
CA GLU A 126 -9.01 13.49 -8.57
C GLU A 126 -9.72 12.14 -8.55
N GLN A 127 -9.63 11.43 -7.41
CA GLN A 127 -10.26 10.13 -7.22
C GLN A 127 -9.74 9.04 -8.18
N THR A 128 -8.43 9.05 -8.46
CA THR A 128 -7.76 8.02 -9.28
C THR A 128 -6.81 7.12 -8.49
N ASP A 129 -6.30 7.56 -7.33
CA ASP A 129 -5.48 6.75 -6.42
C ASP A 129 -6.35 5.83 -5.56
N THR A 130 -6.69 4.67 -6.11
CA THR A 130 -7.59 3.68 -5.48
C THR A 130 -7.05 3.15 -4.15
N TYR A 131 -5.72 3.10 -3.97
CA TYR A 131 -5.09 2.77 -2.68
C TYR A 131 -5.45 3.79 -1.59
N CYS A 132 -5.31 5.08 -1.86
CA CYS A 132 -5.72 6.10 -0.89
C CYS A 132 -7.25 6.12 -0.70
N GLY A 133 -8.00 5.88 -1.77
CA GLY A 133 -9.47 5.79 -1.72
C GLY A 133 -9.95 4.67 -0.79
N ILE A 134 -9.48 3.44 -0.96
CA ILE A 134 -9.93 2.31 -0.15
C ILE A 134 -9.51 2.43 1.31
N ASN A 135 -8.30 2.94 1.57
CA ASN A 135 -7.86 3.19 2.93
C ASN A 135 -8.64 4.33 3.61
N SER A 136 -9.11 5.32 2.84
CA SER A 136 -10.02 6.36 3.33
C SER A 136 -11.39 5.78 3.72
N ALA A 137 -11.94 4.86 2.90
CA ALA A 137 -13.17 4.13 3.22
C ALA A 137 -12.99 3.27 4.48
N ALA A 138 -11.88 2.53 4.56
CA ALA A 138 -11.52 1.72 5.72
C ALA A 138 -11.47 2.54 7.03
N CYS A 139 -10.78 3.69 7.01
CA CYS A 139 -10.72 4.55 8.19
C CYS A 139 -12.09 5.11 8.57
N SER A 140 -12.91 5.48 7.58
CA SER A 140 -14.29 5.97 7.83
C SER A 140 -15.13 4.89 8.51
N LEU A 141 -15.06 3.64 8.02
CA LEU A 141 -15.74 2.50 8.60
C LEU A 141 -15.29 2.29 10.06
N TRP A 142 -13.99 2.26 10.32
CA TRP A 142 -13.44 2.03 11.65
C TRP A 142 -13.68 3.17 12.64
N MET A 143 -14.04 4.36 12.16
CA MET A 143 -14.50 5.48 12.99
C MET A 143 -16.02 5.45 13.23
N GLY A 144 -16.75 4.47 12.69
CA GLY A 144 -18.20 4.33 12.83
C GLY A 144 -19.02 5.09 11.77
N ASP A 145 -18.39 5.64 10.74
CA ASP A 145 -19.07 6.34 9.64
C ASP A 145 -19.26 5.41 8.42
N ALA A 146 -20.20 4.47 8.57
CA ALA A 146 -20.47 3.43 7.58
C ALA A 146 -21.03 4.00 6.26
N ASP A 147 -21.82 5.06 6.31
CA ASP A 147 -22.40 5.72 5.13
C ASP A 147 -21.30 6.33 4.26
N ASN A 148 -20.38 7.08 4.88
CA ASN A 148 -19.26 7.65 4.16
C ASN A 148 -18.30 6.57 3.64
N ALA A 149 -18.04 5.53 4.44
CA ALA A 149 -17.22 4.39 4.02
C ALA A 149 -17.78 3.71 2.76
N THR A 150 -19.07 3.38 2.78
CA THR A 150 -19.80 2.77 1.65
C THR A 150 -19.74 3.65 0.41
N ARG A 151 -19.97 4.96 0.56
CA ARG A 151 -19.91 5.93 -0.54
C ARG A 151 -18.51 6.00 -1.17
N ILE A 152 -17.45 6.02 -0.38
CA ILE A 152 -16.07 6.05 -0.89
C ILE A 152 -15.72 4.72 -1.56
N ALA A 153 -16.07 3.59 -0.94
CA ALA A 153 -15.83 2.26 -1.48
C ALA A 153 -16.51 2.05 -2.84
N ALA A 154 -17.76 2.51 -2.98
CA ALA A 154 -18.48 2.46 -4.27
C ALA A 154 -17.80 3.31 -5.36
N GLN A 155 -17.17 4.43 -4.99
CA GLN A 155 -16.40 5.23 -5.94
C GLN A 155 -15.09 4.53 -6.33
N VAL A 156 -14.41 3.89 -5.38
CA VAL A 156 -13.19 3.10 -5.62
C VAL A 156 -13.49 1.95 -6.58
N GLU A 157 -14.57 1.18 -6.34
CA GLU A 157 -15.02 0.11 -7.22
C GLU A 157 -15.20 0.61 -8.66
N LYS A 158 -15.92 1.73 -8.85
CA LYS A 158 -16.13 2.33 -10.18
C LYS A 158 -14.83 2.77 -10.84
N THR A 159 -13.96 3.45 -10.08
CA THR A 159 -12.66 3.91 -10.59
C THR A 159 -11.80 2.72 -11.02
N LEU A 160 -11.71 1.69 -10.18
CA LEU A 160 -10.89 0.51 -10.43
C LEU A 160 -11.44 -0.29 -11.63
N ALA A 161 -12.75 -0.51 -11.70
CA ALA A 161 -13.37 -1.18 -12.85
C ALA A 161 -13.11 -0.44 -14.18
N ARG A 162 -13.09 0.91 -14.17
CA ARG A 162 -12.74 1.71 -15.34
C ARG A 162 -11.25 1.62 -15.69
N GLN A 163 -10.36 1.67 -14.69
CA GLN A 163 -8.91 1.49 -14.92
C GLN A 163 -8.61 0.11 -15.47
N SER A 164 -9.40 -0.88 -15.04
CA SER A 164 -9.23 -2.27 -15.43
C SER A 164 -10.08 -2.68 -16.64
N SER A 165 -10.72 -1.75 -17.36
CA SER A 165 -11.69 -2.08 -18.42
C SER A 165 -11.10 -2.87 -19.60
N HIS A 166 -9.77 -2.91 -19.72
CA HIS A 166 -9.05 -3.73 -20.71
C HIS A 166 -8.72 -5.14 -20.21
N TRP A 167 -8.92 -5.43 -18.92
CA TRP A 167 -8.63 -6.70 -18.27
C TRP A 167 -9.94 -7.42 -17.96
N GLN A 168 -10.39 -8.27 -18.89
CA GLN A 168 -11.56 -9.10 -18.64
C GLN A 168 -11.23 -10.14 -17.56
N LYS A 169 -12.08 -10.24 -16.52
CA LYS A 169 -12.08 -11.37 -15.59
C LYS A 169 -12.59 -12.60 -16.35
N SER A 170 -11.74 -13.22 -17.17
CA SER A 170 -12.06 -14.51 -17.76
C SER A 170 -12.10 -15.55 -16.64
N ASN A 171 -13.12 -16.42 -16.67
CA ASN A 171 -13.28 -17.50 -15.70
C ASN A 171 -12.04 -18.40 -15.70
N GLY A 172 -11.15 -18.21 -14.72
CA GLY A 172 -9.96 -19.03 -14.50
C GLY A 172 -8.62 -18.31 -14.57
N ASP A 173 -8.55 -17.06 -15.04
CA ASP A 173 -7.26 -16.39 -15.28
C ASP A 173 -6.95 -15.29 -14.24
N VAL A 174 -6.82 -15.72 -12.98
CA VAL A 174 -6.36 -14.89 -11.84
C VAL A 174 -4.97 -14.27 -12.11
N GLY A 175 -4.26 -14.72 -13.16
CA GLY A 175 -2.95 -14.21 -13.57
C GLY A 175 -2.96 -12.81 -14.21
N THR A 176 -4.11 -12.26 -14.57
CA THR A 176 -4.18 -10.95 -15.27
C THR A 176 -4.26 -9.73 -14.33
N TRP A 177 -4.69 -9.92 -13.08
CA TRP A 177 -4.86 -8.83 -12.12
C TRP A 177 -3.70 -8.77 -11.13
N HIS A 178 -3.24 -7.55 -10.82
CA HIS A 178 -2.26 -7.34 -9.77
C HIS A 178 -2.88 -7.56 -8.39
N PHE A 179 -2.13 -8.12 -7.44
CA PHE A 179 -2.59 -8.40 -6.08
C PHE A 179 -3.28 -7.18 -5.43
N TYR A 180 -2.70 -5.99 -5.58
CA TYR A 180 -3.26 -4.77 -4.98
C TYR A 180 -4.62 -4.37 -5.55
N ASP A 181 -4.88 -4.64 -6.83
CA ASP A 181 -6.18 -4.35 -7.45
C ASP A 181 -7.24 -5.35 -6.96
N LEU A 182 -6.88 -6.63 -6.87
CA LEU A 182 -7.74 -7.66 -6.30
C LEU A 182 -8.10 -7.35 -4.85
N ALA A 183 -7.10 -7.01 -4.04
CA ALA A 183 -7.27 -6.65 -2.63
C ALA A 183 -8.16 -5.42 -2.47
N THR A 184 -7.91 -4.37 -3.26
CA THR A 184 -8.69 -3.14 -3.26
C THR A 184 -10.15 -3.40 -3.61
N MET A 185 -10.41 -4.25 -4.61
CA MET A 185 -11.77 -4.62 -5.00
C MET A 185 -12.46 -5.46 -3.91
N ALA A 186 -11.76 -6.45 -3.35
CA ALA A 186 -12.29 -7.28 -2.27
C ALA A 186 -12.71 -6.42 -1.05
N GLU A 187 -11.84 -5.51 -0.62
CA GLU A 187 -12.14 -4.56 0.46
C GLU A 187 -13.32 -3.65 0.10
N ALA A 188 -13.36 -3.09 -1.11
CA ALA A 188 -14.41 -2.18 -1.53
C ALA A 188 -15.79 -2.87 -1.51
N LEU A 189 -15.86 -4.13 -1.97
CA LEU A 189 -17.08 -4.91 -1.96
C LEU A 189 -17.50 -5.32 -0.54
N LEU A 190 -16.54 -5.69 0.32
CA LEU A 190 -16.82 -6.03 1.72
C LEU A 190 -17.37 -4.82 2.49
N ILE A 191 -16.77 -3.63 2.35
CA ILE A 191 -17.26 -2.40 2.99
C ILE A 191 -18.69 -2.08 2.54
N GLN A 192 -19.03 -2.36 1.29
CA GLN A 192 -20.38 -2.23 0.75
C GLN A 192 -21.31 -3.40 1.12
N GLN A 193 -20.83 -4.40 1.86
CA GLN A 193 -21.54 -5.63 2.24
C GLN A 193 -22.07 -6.42 1.03
N LYS A 194 -21.36 -6.34 -0.10
CA LYS A 194 -21.69 -7.07 -1.34
C LYS A 194 -21.16 -8.51 -1.26
N PRO A 195 -21.98 -9.55 -1.53
CA PRO A 195 -21.56 -10.94 -1.39
C PRO A 195 -20.40 -11.33 -2.33
N GLU A 196 -20.24 -10.64 -3.46
CA GLU A 196 -19.17 -10.86 -4.43
C GLU A 196 -17.77 -10.68 -3.83
N HIS A 197 -17.63 -9.96 -2.70
CA HIS A 197 -16.35 -9.78 -2.02
C HIS A 197 -15.61 -11.10 -1.76
N ALA A 198 -16.35 -12.19 -1.48
CA ALA A 198 -15.77 -13.50 -1.17
C ALA A 198 -14.98 -14.08 -2.36
N ASP A 199 -15.47 -13.90 -3.59
CA ASP A 199 -14.77 -14.36 -4.79
C ASP A 199 -13.50 -13.53 -5.02
N TRP A 200 -13.59 -12.21 -4.86
CA TRP A 200 -12.43 -11.31 -4.99
C TRP A 200 -11.38 -11.54 -3.92
N GLU A 201 -11.80 -11.82 -2.69
CA GLU A 201 -10.90 -12.19 -1.61
C GLU A 201 -10.19 -13.51 -1.92
N ARG A 202 -10.92 -14.55 -2.34
CA ARG A 202 -10.30 -15.83 -2.76
C ARG A 202 -9.24 -15.61 -3.84
N ASP A 203 -9.56 -14.82 -4.86
CA ASP A 203 -8.64 -14.51 -5.95
C ASP A 203 -7.41 -13.71 -5.44
N THR A 204 -7.62 -12.78 -4.50
CA THR A 204 -6.55 -12.04 -3.81
C THR A 204 -5.61 -12.98 -3.05
N LEU A 205 -6.15 -13.95 -2.32
CA LEU A 205 -5.36 -14.95 -1.59
C LEU A 205 -4.53 -15.83 -2.54
N LEU A 206 -5.06 -16.17 -3.71
CA LEU A 206 -4.32 -16.92 -4.72
C LEU A 206 -3.19 -16.08 -5.33
N ALA A 207 -3.49 -14.83 -5.72
CA ALA A 207 -2.50 -13.90 -6.25
C ALA A 207 -1.38 -13.61 -5.24
N ALA A 208 -1.69 -13.54 -3.94
CA ALA A 208 -0.69 -13.30 -2.91
C ALA A 208 0.43 -14.36 -2.91
N LYS A 209 0.07 -15.63 -3.15
CA LYS A 209 1.01 -16.76 -3.20
C LYS A 209 1.93 -16.70 -4.41
N THR A 210 1.40 -16.30 -5.57
CA THR A 210 2.16 -16.29 -6.83
C THR A 210 2.94 -14.99 -7.03
N GLN A 211 2.40 -13.87 -6.54
CA GLN A 211 2.96 -12.53 -6.70
C GLN A 211 3.71 -12.06 -5.45
N GLY A 212 3.93 -12.88 -4.42
CA GLY A 212 4.75 -12.52 -3.25
C GLY A 212 4.35 -11.20 -2.60
N ALA A 213 3.09 -11.10 -2.17
CA ALA A 213 2.49 -9.88 -1.64
C ALA A 213 2.33 -9.91 -0.10
N PRO A 214 2.10 -8.75 0.55
CA PRO A 214 1.99 -8.66 2.02
C PRO A 214 0.65 -9.20 2.54
N LEU A 215 0.43 -10.52 2.42
CA LEU A 215 -0.83 -11.20 2.70
C LEU A 215 -1.38 -10.93 4.11
N ALA A 216 -0.52 -10.95 5.14
CA ALA A 216 -0.93 -10.73 6.52
C ALA A 216 -1.58 -9.35 6.74
N VAL A 217 -1.15 -8.34 5.97
CA VAL A 217 -1.70 -6.98 6.07
C VAL A 217 -3.11 -6.95 5.50
N PHE A 218 -3.30 -7.55 4.33
CA PHE A 218 -4.62 -7.68 3.71
C PHE A 218 -5.60 -8.45 4.62
N GLN A 219 -5.19 -9.61 5.13
CA GLN A 219 -6.02 -10.43 6.02
C GLN A 219 -6.39 -9.67 7.30
N GLY A 220 -5.44 -8.99 7.94
CA GLY A 220 -5.71 -8.20 9.14
C GLY A 220 -6.67 -7.04 8.89
N GLN A 221 -6.62 -6.42 7.70
CA GLN A 221 -7.53 -5.37 7.30
C GLN A 221 -8.94 -5.91 7.04
N MET A 222 -9.08 -6.99 6.27
CA MET A 222 -10.35 -7.68 6.01
C MET A 222 -11.02 -8.15 7.31
N GLN A 223 -10.25 -8.76 8.21
CA GLN A 223 -10.75 -9.18 9.52
C GLN A 223 -11.33 -8.01 10.31
N ARG A 224 -10.63 -6.88 10.36
CA ARG A 224 -11.13 -5.69 11.07
C ARG A 224 -12.38 -5.09 10.43
N HIS A 225 -12.52 -5.15 9.10
CA HIS A 225 -13.76 -4.77 8.44
C HIS A 225 -14.93 -5.62 8.91
N ARG A 226 -14.76 -6.95 8.92
CA ARG A 226 -15.78 -7.90 9.41
C ARG A 226 -16.18 -7.63 10.85
N GLU A 227 -15.21 -7.47 11.75
CA GLU A 227 -15.45 -7.12 13.16
C GLU A 227 -16.26 -5.82 13.29
N THR A 228 -15.95 -4.80 12.49
CA THR A 228 -16.66 -3.51 12.52
C THR A 228 -18.07 -3.61 11.94
N LEU A 229 -18.29 -4.50 10.97
CA LEU A 229 -19.58 -4.75 10.34
C LEU A 229 -20.45 -5.76 11.10
N GLY A 230 -19.91 -6.41 12.15
CA GLY A 230 -20.60 -7.48 12.87
C GLY A 230 -20.78 -8.76 12.05
N MET A 231 -19.82 -9.05 11.17
CA MET A 231 -19.78 -10.28 10.37
C MET A 231 -18.81 -11.27 11.03
N ASP A 232 -19.33 -12.37 11.58
CA ASP A 232 -18.53 -13.47 12.14
C ASP A 232 -18.35 -14.61 11.12
#